data_AF-A0A8S4SJ08-F1
#
_entry.id   AF-A0A8S4SJ08-F1
#
_cell.length_a   1.000
_cell.length_b   1.000
_cell.length_c   1.000
_cell.angle_alpha   90.00
_cell.angle_beta   90.00
_cell.angle_gamma   90.00
#
_symmetry.space_group_name_H-M   'P 1'
#
loop_
_entity.id
_entity.type
_entity.pdbx_description
1 polymer ?
#
loop_
_entity_poly.entity_id
_entity_poly.type
_entity_poly.pdbx_seq_one_letter_code
_entity_poly.pdbx_strand_id
1 'polypeptide(L)' 'MLGVSLRDQIRNVEIRRRTRVTDIAQRVAKLKWQWAGHIVRRKDGRWGPKVLEWQPRTGKRSVGRPPTR' A
#
# COMPACT_ATOMS: atom_id res chain seq x y z
N MET A 1 -18.13 -9.08 -21.03
CA MET A 1 -18.77 -8.07 -20.15
C MET A 1 -20.15 -8.56 -19.75
N LEU A 2 -20.71 -8.13 -18.61
CA LEU A 2 -21.97 -8.65 -18.02
C LEU A 2 -23.25 -8.42 -18.84
N GLY A 3 -23.19 -7.76 -20.00
CA GLY A 3 -24.36 -7.51 -20.86
C GLY A 3 -25.42 -6.61 -20.25
N VAL A 4 -25.08 -5.84 -19.22
CA VAL A 4 -26.00 -4.99 -18.46
C VAL A 4 -26.11 -3.58 -19.05
N SER A 5 -27.33 -3.05 -19.07
CA SER A 5 -27.65 -1.70 -19.53
C SER A 5 -28.05 -0.78 -18.37
N LEU A 6 -28.09 0.54 -18.61
CA LEU A 6 -28.57 1.50 -17.61
C LEU A 6 -30.06 1.29 -17.26
N ARG A 7 -30.84 0.68 -18.16
CA ARG A 7 -32.28 0.39 -17.94
C ARG A 7 -32.50 -0.72 -16.91
N ASP A 8 -31.51 -1.58 -16.72
CA ASP A 8 -31.60 -2.68 -15.75
C ASP A 8 -31.56 -2.18 -14.30
N GLN A 9 -31.13 -0.92 -14.09
CA GLN A 9 -31.04 -0.25 -12.78
C GLN A 9 -30.31 -1.08 -11.72
N ILE A 10 -29.34 -1.90 -12.14
CA ILE A 10 -28.58 -2.78 -11.24
C ILE A 10 -27.62 -1.94 -10.42
N ARG A 11 -27.66 -2.12 -9.10
CA ARG A 11 -26.76 -1.43 -8.17
C ARG A 11 -25.31 -1.84 -8.41
N ASN A 12 -24.40 -0.89 -8.25
CA ASN A 12 -22.96 -1.13 -8.43
C ASN A 12 -22.41 -2.22 -7.51
N VAL A 13 -22.96 -2.38 -6.30
CA VAL A 13 -22.62 -3.46 -5.36
C VAL A 13 -22.86 -4.85 -5.98
N GLU A 14 -23.95 -5.02 -6.73
CA GLU A 14 -24.29 -6.29 -7.37
C GLU A 14 -23.38 -6.54 -8.59
N ILE A 15 -23.05 -5.51 -9.35
CA ILE A 15 -22.07 -5.60 -10.45
C ILE A 15 -20.70 -6.02 -9.91
N ARG A 16 -20.23 -5.40 -8.82
CA ARG A 16 -18.97 -5.77 -8.16
C ARG A 16 -18.99 -7.20 -7.62
N ARG A 17 -20.12 -7.64 -7.05
CA ARG A 17 -20.31 -9.03 -6.58
C ARG A 17 -20.19 -10.03 -7.74
N ARG A 18 -20.87 -9.78 -8.87
CA ARG A 18 -20.84 -10.67 -10.05
C ARG A 18 -19.47 -10.73 -10.71
N THR A 19 -18.80 -9.58 -10.82
CA THR A 19 -17.48 -9.49 -11.45
C THR A 19 -16.33 -9.92 -10.55
N ARG A 20 -16.55 -10.01 -9.22
CA ARG A 20 -15.53 -10.30 -8.21
C ARG A 20 -14.32 -9.37 -8.31
N VAL A 21 -14.55 -8.14 -8.76
CA VAL A 21 -13.50 -7.14 -8.90
C VAL A 21 -12.94 -6.80 -7.53
N THR A 22 -11.61 -6.85 -7.41
CA THR A 22 -10.92 -6.44 -6.18
C THR A 22 -11.18 -4.98 -5.90
N ASP A 23 -11.39 -4.64 -4.63
CA ASP A 23 -11.56 -3.25 -4.26
C ASP A 23 -10.31 -2.42 -4.59
N ILE A 24 -10.52 -1.24 -5.17
CA ILE A 24 -9.44 -0.40 -5.66
C ILE A 24 -8.57 0.13 -4.51
N ALA A 25 -9.16 0.46 -3.36
CA ALA A 25 -8.40 0.94 -2.21
C ALA A 25 -7.48 -0.17 -1.67
N GLN A 26 -7.98 -1.41 -1.62
CA GLN A 26 -7.16 -2.58 -1.28
C GLN A 26 -6.02 -2.79 -2.27
N ARG A 27 -6.29 -2.66 -3.57
CA ARG A 27 -5.26 -2.79 -4.61
C ARG A 27 -4.18 -1.72 -4.50
N VAL A 28 -4.59 -0.45 -4.30
CA VAL A 28 -3.67 0.67 -4.11
C VAL A 28 -2.81 0.46 -2.86
N ALA A 29 -3.41 0.08 -1.74
CA ALA A 29 -2.68 -0.21 -0.50
C ALA A 29 -1.66 -1.34 -0.71
N LYS A 30 -2.06 -2.44 -1.36
CA LYS A 30 -1.18 -3.56 -1.66
C LYS A 30 0.02 -3.12 -2.51
N LEU A 31 -0.22 -2.38 -3.59
CA LEU A 31 0.83 -1.89 -4.48
C LEU A 31 1.80 -0.94 -3.76
N LYS A 32 1.27 -0.05 -2.92
CA LYS A 32 2.09 0.86 -2.10
C LYS A 32 3.06 0.09 -1.21
N TRP A 33 2.59 -0.94 -0.50
CA TRP A 33 3.43 -1.76 0.37
C TRP A 33 4.39 -2.67 -0.40
N GLN A 34 3.98 -3.22 -1.54
CA GLN A 34 4.87 -3.98 -2.42
C GLN A 34 6.03 -3.11 -2.93
N TRP A 35 5.74 -1.88 -3.33
CA TRP A 35 6.76 -0.93 -3.73
C TRP A 35 7.68 -0.61 -2.56
N ALA A 36 7.15 -0.22 -1.39
CA ALA A 36 7.96 0.09 -0.22
C ALA A 36 8.89 -1.07 0.17
N GLY A 37 8.37 -2.31 0.20
CA GLY A 37 9.17 -3.50 0.49
C GLY A 37 10.23 -3.78 -0.59
N HIS A 38 9.94 -3.53 -1.86
CA HIS A 38 10.94 -3.62 -2.93
C HIS A 38 12.06 -2.60 -2.71
N ILE A 39 11.72 -1.34 -2.42
CA ILE A 39 12.70 -0.28 -2.15
C ILE A 39 13.63 -0.68 -1.00
N VAL A 40 13.10 -1.09 0.16
CA VAL A 40 13.91 -1.44 1.34
C VAL A 40 14.89 -2.59 1.06
N ARG A 41 14.53 -3.54 0.18
CA ARG A 41 15.43 -4.65 -0.19
C ARG A 41 16.53 -4.27 -1.20
N ARG A 42 16.46 -3.10 -1.83
CA ARG A 42 17.47 -2.68 -2.81
C ARG A 42 18.79 -2.30 -2.10
N LYS A 43 19.90 -2.78 -2.64
CA LYS A 43 21.28 -2.53 -2.14
C LYS A 43 22.11 -1.64 -3.07
N ASP A 44 21.46 -0.93 -3.98
CA ASP A 44 22.10 -0.11 -5.04
C ASP A 44 22.50 1.31 -4.59
N GLY A 45 22.54 1.56 -3.27
CA GLY A 45 23.00 2.84 -2.70
C GLY A 45 22.09 4.04 -2.94
N ARG A 46 20.89 3.85 -3.52
CA ARG A 46 19.94 4.93 -3.78
C ARG A 46 19.38 5.52 -2.48
N TRP A 47 18.81 6.72 -2.58
CA TRP A 47 18.22 7.42 -1.42
C TRP A 47 16.89 6.81 -0.95
N GLY A 48 16.23 6.01 -1.78
CA GLY A 48 14.89 5.45 -1.49
C GLY A 48 14.79 4.72 -0.14
N PRO A 49 15.67 3.75 0.17
CA PRO A 49 15.72 3.11 1.49
C PRO A 49 15.91 4.13 2.62
N LYS A 50 16.80 5.12 2.45
CA LYS A 50 17.09 6.14 3.47
C LYS A 50 15.86 6.99 3.82
N VAL A 51 14.99 7.27 2.85
CA VAL A 51 13.74 8.02 3.08
C VAL A 51 12.67 7.14 3.72
N LEU A 52 12.59 5.85 3.37
CA LEU A 52 11.64 4.93 4.01
C LEU A 52 12.00 4.61 5.46
N GLU A 53 13.28 4.51 5.77
CA GLU A 53 13.80 4.31 7.13
C GLU A 53 13.92 5.60 7.94
N TRP A 54 13.64 6.76 7.31
CA TRP A 54 13.79 8.04 7.96
C TRP A 54 12.79 8.19 9.11
N GLN A 55 13.33 8.32 10.32
CA GLN A 55 12.56 8.59 11.52
C GLN A 55 12.88 10.01 12.00
N PRO A 56 11.86 10.88 12.20
CA PRO A 56 12.08 12.22 12.71
C PRO A 56 12.69 12.15 14.12
N ARG A 57 13.80 12.88 14.33
CA ARG A 57 14.50 12.95 15.61
C ARG A 57 13.88 13.95 16.59
N THR A 58 12.68 14.45 16.31
CA THR A 58 12.02 15.53 17.04
C THR A 58 11.50 15.11 18.43
N GLY A 59 11.97 14.00 18.99
CA GLY A 59 11.59 13.50 20.31
C GLY A 59 12.79 13.05 21.12
N LYS A 60 12.67 13.07 22.44
CA LYS A 60 13.66 12.44 23.33
C LYS A 60 13.60 10.92 23.12
N ARG A 61 14.75 10.29 22.93
CA ARG A 61 14.86 8.82 22.88
C ARG A 61 14.33 8.26 24.20
N SER A 62 13.47 7.25 24.16
CA SER A 62 13.09 6.51 25.37
C SER A 62 14.35 5.95 26.02
N VAL A 63 14.45 6.09 27.35
CA VAL A 63 15.58 5.52 28.12
C VAL A 63 15.48 3.99 27.97
N GLY A 64 16.41 3.40 27.23
CA GLY A 64 16.35 2.00 26.83
C GLY A 64 17.61 1.58 26.08
N ARG A 65 17.74 0.29 25.78
CA ARG A 65 18.97 -0.29 25.24
C ARG A 65 19.42 0.44 23.96
N PRO A 66 20.73 0.76 23.83
CA PRO A 66 21.29 1.26 22.58
C PRO A 66 21.01 0.29 21.42
N PRO A 67 20.90 0.76 20.17
CA PRO A 67 20.73 -0.13 19.03
C PRO A 67 22.03 -0.92 18.84
N THR A 68 21.95 -2.24 18.70
CA THR A 68 23.12 -3.03 18.32
C THR A 68 23.46 -2.72 16.86
N ARG A 69 24.74 -2.40 16.62
CA ARG A 69 25.28 -2.02 15.32
C ARG A 69 25.32 -3.19 14.36
#